data_AF-A0A1B7VFF4-F1
#
_entry.id   AF-A0A1B7VFF4-F1
#
_cell.length_a   1.000
_cell.length_b   1.000
_cell.length_c   1.000
_cell.angle_alpha   90.00
_cell.angle_beta   90.00
_cell.angle_gamma   90.00
#
_symmetry.space_group_name_H-M   'P 1'
#
loop_
_entity.id
_entity.type
_entity.pdbx_description
1 polymer ?
#
loop_
_entity_poly.entity_id
_entity_poly.type
_entity_poly.pdbx_seq_one_letter_code
_entity_poly.pdbx_strand_id
1 'polypeptide(L)'
;RIIVMPTEDIPNVRFEVTGTVTQFNIADRSKTVKVKNNYTYITVKVEKTEPANVALNLPVKELKFSSQTNETRDREISIGDQVKVTVVGNNYTDPTWFRLSDLKKINR
;
A
#
# COMPACT_ATOMS: atom_id res chain seq x y z
N ARG A 1 26.55 21.07 -14.92
CA ARG A 1 25.24 20.76 -15.55
C ARG A 1 24.60 19.67 -14.71
N ILE A 2 23.54 19.99 -13.97
CA ILE A 2 22.76 18.99 -13.23
C ILE A 2 21.93 18.24 -14.28
N ILE A 3 22.21 16.96 -14.47
CA ILE A 3 21.41 16.10 -15.33
C ILE A 3 20.13 15.82 -14.54
N VAL A 4 19.07 16.59 -14.81
CA VAL A 4 17.72 16.28 -14.34
C VAL A 4 17.25 15.12 -15.22
N MET A 5 17.22 13.91 -14.69
CA MET A 5 16.61 12.78 -15.39
C MET A 5 15.12 13.08 -15.59
N PRO A 6 14.58 12.93 -16.81
CA PRO A 6 13.16 13.10 -17.05
C PRO A 6 12.37 12.06 -16.25
N THR A 7 11.29 12.50 -15.62
CA THR A 7 10.41 11.73 -14.72
C THR A 7 9.63 10.59 -15.41
N GLU A 8 9.93 10.26 -16.67
CA GLU A 8 9.05 9.53 -17.59
C GLU A 8 9.41 8.06 -17.86
N ASP A 9 10.39 7.46 -17.18
CA ASP A 9 10.75 6.04 -17.42
C ASP A 9 11.11 5.29 -16.14
N ILE A 10 10.43 5.58 -15.03
CA ILE A 10 10.54 4.73 -13.84
C ILE A 10 9.57 3.56 -14.01
N PRO A 11 10.04 2.32 -14.17
CA PRO A 11 9.17 1.19 -14.48
C PRO A 11 8.13 1.02 -13.39
N ASN A 12 6.85 1.15 -13.75
CA ASN A 12 5.74 0.84 -12.86
C ASN A 12 5.87 -0.61 -12.40
N VAL A 13 6.17 -0.78 -11.12
CA VAL A 13 6.25 -2.11 -10.53
C VAL A 13 4.87 -2.47 -9.99
N ARG A 14 4.37 -3.63 -10.42
CA ARG A 14 3.19 -4.26 -9.84
C ARG A 14 3.59 -5.60 -9.23
N PHE A 15 3.28 -5.79 -7.96
CA PHE A 15 3.51 -7.04 -7.25
C PHE A 15 2.46 -7.24 -6.16
N GLU A 16 2.33 -8.48 -5.71
CA GLU A 16 1.45 -8.82 -4.60
C GLU A 16 2.27 -8.99 -3.32
N VAL A 17 1.68 -8.56 -2.21
CA VAL A 17 2.23 -8.69 -0.87
C VAL A 17 1.25 -9.48 -0.04
N THR A 18 1.71 -10.58 0.54
CA THR A 18 1.01 -11.26 1.62
C THR A 18 1.69 -10.89 2.92
N GLY A 19 0.91 -10.51 3.92
CA GLY A 19 1.44 -10.12 5.21
C GLY A 19 0.39 -9.89 6.28
N THR A 20 0.84 -9.52 7.46
CA THR A 20 -0.02 -9.25 8.62
C THR A 20 -0.18 -7.75 8.82
N VAL A 21 -1.40 -7.29 9.10
CA VAL A 21 -1.69 -5.88 9.41
C VAL A 21 -1.13 -5.50 10.77
N THR A 22 -0.20 -4.54 10.81
CA THR A 22 0.39 -4.04 12.07
C THR A 22 -0.20 -2.71 12.51
N GLN A 23 -0.74 -1.92 11.58
CA GLN A 23 -1.46 -0.68 11.87
C GLN A 23 -2.62 -0.52 10.90
N PHE A 24 -3.74 -0.01 11.38
CA PHE A 24 -4.92 0.28 10.55
C PHE A 24 -5.63 1.51 11.10
N ASN A 25 -5.97 2.45 10.21
CA ASN A 25 -6.72 3.65 10.56
C ASN A 25 -7.53 4.16 9.37
N ILE A 26 -8.75 4.63 9.62
CA ILE A 26 -9.56 5.37 8.65
C ILE A 26 -9.63 6.80 9.12
N ALA A 27 -9.11 7.74 8.33
CA ALA A 27 -9.11 9.16 8.67
C ALA A 27 -9.83 9.98 7.59
N ASP A 28 -10.61 10.97 8.03
CA ASP A 28 -11.23 11.96 7.16
C ASP A 28 -10.18 13.01 6.77
N ARG A 29 -9.97 13.21 5.46
CA ARG A 29 -9.07 14.25 4.94
C ARG A 29 -9.81 15.50 4.46
N SER A 30 -11.13 15.57 4.59
CA SER A 30 -11.88 16.76 4.16
C SER A 30 -11.69 17.90 5.16
N LYS A 31 -10.73 18.78 4.89
CA LYS A 31 -10.60 20.06 5.61
C LYS A 31 -11.52 21.15 5.05
N THR A 32 -12.16 20.97 3.89
CA THR A 32 -12.76 22.11 3.17
C THR A 32 -13.93 21.81 2.23
N VAL A 33 -14.39 20.57 2.02
CA VAL A 33 -15.41 20.31 0.96
C VAL A 33 -16.56 19.46 1.48
N LYS A 34 -17.78 19.77 1.02
CA LYS A 34 -19.06 19.04 1.24
C LYS A 34 -19.02 17.52 0.93
N VAL A 35 -17.88 16.97 0.50
CA VAL A 35 -17.67 15.57 0.18
C VAL A 35 -16.67 15.00 1.18
N LYS A 36 -17.11 14.01 1.98
CA LYS A 36 -16.23 13.26 2.88
C LYS A 36 -15.35 12.33 2.05
N ASN A 37 -14.08 12.69 1.89
CA ASN A 37 -13.08 11.81 1.29
C ASN A 37 -12.31 11.14 2.43
N ASN A 38 -12.81 9.98 2.87
CA ASN A 38 -12.14 9.13 3.85
C ASN A 38 -10.97 8.41 3.18
N TYR A 39 -9.85 8.30 3.91
CA TYR A 39 -8.70 7.53 3.49
C TYR A 39 -8.39 6.44 4.51
N THR A 40 -8.10 5.25 3.98
CA THR A 40 -7.66 4.11 4.76
C THR A 40 -6.14 4.08 4.73
N TYR A 41 -5.55 4.15 5.91
CA TYR A 41 -4.12 4.02 6.16
C TYR A 41 -3.86 2.66 6.79
N ILE A 42 -2.99 1.88 6.18
CA ILE A 42 -2.68 0.53 6.62
C ILE A 42 -1.19 0.26 6.53
N THR A 43 -0.64 -0.37 7.56
CA THR A 43 0.74 -0.88 7.56
C THR A 43 0.69 -2.39 7.57
N VAL A 44 1.41 -3.03 6.66
CA VAL A 44 1.48 -4.48 6.52
C VAL A 44 2.91 -4.93 6.69
N LYS A 45 3.13 -5.86 7.63
CA LYS A 45 4.37 -6.62 7.76
C LYS A 45 4.42 -7.69 6.68
N VAL A 46 5.33 -7.52 5.73
CA VAL A 46 5.53 -8.38 4.57
C VAL A 46 6.06 -9.74 5.02
N GLU A 47 5.34 -10.80 4.63
CA GLU A 47 5.75 -12.20 4.85
C GLU A 47 6.19 -12.83 3.53
N LYS A 48 5.46 -12.54 2.44
CA LYS A 48 5.72 -13.05 1.10
C LYS A 48 5.42 -11.97 0.06
N THR A 49 6.17 -11.97 -1.02
CA THR A 49 5.85 -11.19 -2.22
C THR A 49 5.69 -12.10 -3.43
N GLU A 50 4.88 -11.68 -4.39
CA GLU A 50 4.77 -12.31 -5.71
C GLU A 50 4.97 -11.26 -6.81
N PRO A 51 6.04 -11.36 -7.64
CA PRO A 51 7.04 -12.43 -7.64
C PRO A 51 8.02 -12.37 -6.44
N ALA A 52 8.64 -13.51 -6.10
CA ALA A 52 9.44 -13.68 -4.88
C ALA A 52 10.74 -12.83 -4.86
N ASN A 53 11.27 -12.51 -6.04
CA ASN A 53 12.45 -11.64 -6.20
C ASN A 53 12.18 -10.20 -5.74
N VAL A 54 10.92 -9.77 -5.63
CA VAL A 54 10.57 -8.45 -5.11
C VAL A 54 10.99 -8.29 -3.66
N ALA A 55 10.82 -9.32 -2.82
CA ALA A 55 11.14 -9.27 -1.40
C ALA A 55 12.60 -8.86 -1.12
N LEU A 56 13.53 -9.24 -2.00
CA LEU A 56 14.95 -8.89 -1.89
C LEU A 56 15.23 -7.40 -2.16
N ASN A 57 14.34 -6.75 -2.91
CA ASN A 57 14.49 -5.37 -3.33
C ASN A 57 13.66 -4.40 -2.48
N LEU A 58 12.84 -4.91 -1.55
CA LEU A 58 12.08 -4.06 -0.65
C LEU A 58 13.00 -3.43 0.40
N PRO A 59 12.98 -2.10 0.56
CA PRO A 59 13.85 -1.38 1.50
C PRO A 59 13.48 -1.67 2.96
N VAL A 60 12.24 -2.11 3.19
CA VAL A 60 11.70 -2.40 4.51
C VAL A 60 10.77 -3.61 4.46
N LYS A 61 10.69 -4.34 5.58
CA LYS A 61 9.74 -5.46 5.74
C LYS A 61 8.34 -5.00 6.15
N GLU A 62 8.13 -3.71 6.37
CA GLU A 62 6.81 -3.13 6.66
C GLU A 62 6.47 -2.08 5.61
N LEU A 63 5.38 -2.30 4.88
CA LEU A 63 4.92 -1.38 3.85
C LEU A 63 3.71 -0.59 4.36
N LYS A 64 3.76 0.71 4.16
CA LYS A 64 2.71 1.64 4.53
C LYS A 64 1.94 2.02 3.28
N PHE A 65 0.62 1.96 3.35
CA PHE A 65 -0.26 2.28 2.25
C PHE A 65 -1.32 3.27 2.66
N SER A 66 -1.76 4.07 1.69
CA SER A 66 -2.97 4.88 1.79
C SER A 66 -3.80 4.73 0.53
N SER A 67 -5.11 4.56 0.68
CA SER A 67 -6.07 4.55 -0.44
C SER A 67 -7.35 5.27 -0.02
N GLN A 68 -8.17 5.66 -1.00
CA GLN A 68 -9.52 6.12 -0.70
C GLN A 68 -10.29 4.99 -0.03
N THR A 69 -10.99 5.31 1.05
CA THR A 69 -11.68 4.32 1.85
C THR A 69 -12.81 3.68 1.06
N ASN A 70 -12.83 2.35 1.07
CA ASN A 70 -14.01 1.57 0.73
C ASN A 70 -14.56 1.00 2.04
N GLU A 71 -15.44 1.76 2.72
CA GLU A 71 -15.80 1.51 4.12
C GLU A 71 -16.33 0.10 4.38
N THR A 72 -17.05 -0.50 3.43
CA THR A 72 -17.57 -1.86 3.56
C THR A 72 -16.45 -2.89 3.65
N ARG A 73 -15.48 -2.82 2.74
CA ARG A 73 -14.31 -3.74 2.70
C ARG A 73 -13.32 -3.44 3.82
N ASP A 74 -13.02 -2.16 4.03
CA ASP A 74 -11.95 -1.74 4.92
C ASP A 74 -12.34 -1.99 6.40
N ARG A 75 -13.63 -1.96 6.75
CA ARG A 75 -14.11 -2.32 8.11
C ARG A 75 -13.97 -3.80 8.45
N GLU A 76 -13.81 -4.69 7.47
CA GLU A 76 -13.59 -6.12 7.70
C GLU A 76 -12.13 -6.42 8.10
N ILE A 77 -11.24 -5.43 7.95
CA ILE A 77 -9.82 -5.53 8.25
C ILE A 77 -9.54 -4.99 9.65
N SER A 78 -8.78 -5.76 10.43
CA SER A 78 -8.34 -5.44 11.78
C SER A 78 -6.83 -5.65 11.91
N ILE A 79 -6.23 -5.04 12.94
CA ILE A 79 -4.85 -5.31 13.31
C ILE A 79 -4.70 -6.79 13.66
N GLY A 80 -3.67 -7.44 13.13
CA GLY A 80 -3.43 -8.88 13.27
C GLY A 80 -4.05 -9.73 12.15
N ASP A 81 -4.89 -9.17 11.29
CA ASP A 81 -5.41 -9.89 10.13
C ASP A 81 -4.30 -10.16 9.11
N GLN A 82 -4.36 -11.34 8.49
CA GLN A 82 -3.55 -11.65 7.33
C GLN A 82 -4.24 -11.14 6.06
N VAL A 83 -3.51 -10.40 5.25
CA VAL A 83 -4.01 -9.72 4.06
C VAL A 83 -3.13 -9.97 2.84
N LYS A 84 -3.76 -9.94 1.67
CA LYS A 84 -3.11 -9.85 0.37
C LYS A 84 -3.34 -8.45 -0.19
N VAL A 85 -2.27 -7.77 -0.56
CA VAL A 85 -2.29 -6.41 -1.10
C VAL A 85 -1.66 -6.42 -2.49
N THR A 86 -2.35 -5.85 -3.48
CA THR A 86 -1.73 -5.52 -4.75
C THR A 86 -1.09 -4.14 -4.65
N VAL A 87 0.23 -4.11 -4.79
CA VAL A 87 1.05 -2.91 -4.72
C VAL A 87 1.34 -2.40 -6.12
N VAL A 88 1.12 -1.11 -6.31
CA VAL A 88 1.55 -0.38 -7.51
C VAL A 88 2.47 0.75 -7.06
N GLY A 89 3.69 0.79 -7.58
CA GLY A 89 4.67 1.80 -7.23
C GLY A 89 5.55 2.17 -8.42
N ASN A 90 6.21 3.32 -8.30
CA ASN A 90 7.06 3.84 -9.35
C ASN A 90 8.46 3.20 -9.33
N ASN A 91 8.88 2.57 -8.22
CA ASN A 91 10.09 1.73 -8.12
C ASN A 91 10.07 0.93 -6.79
N TYR A 92 11.05 0.05 -6.57
CA TYR A 92 11.22 -0.66 -5.30
C TYR A 92 11.86 0.21 -4.20
N THR A 93 12.46 1.35 -4.55
CA THR A 93 13.39 2.06 -3.67
C THR A 93 12.72 3.01 -2.68
N ASP A 94 11.51 3.49 -2.98
CA ASP A 94 10.79 4.39 -2.08
C ASP A 94 9.36 3.89 -1.80
N PRO A 95 9.12 3.33 -0.61
CA PRO A 95 7.84 2.75 -0.24
C PRO A 95 6.74 3.80 0.00
N THR A 96 7.08 5.09 0.05
CA THR A 96 6.08 6.17 0.16
C THR A 96 5.21 6.30 -1.09
N TRP A 97 5.65 5.71 -2.21
CA TRP A 97 4.93 5.71 -3.48
C TRP A 97 4.04 4.48 -3.69
N PHE A 98 4.03 3.54 -2.75
CA PHE A 98 3.19 2.37 -2.88
C PHE A 98 1.72 2.71 -2.64
N ARG A 99 0.94 2.58 -3.70
CA ARG A 99 -0.52 2.72 -3.64
C ARG A 99 -1.14 1.34 -3.44
N LEU A 100 -2.13 1.30 -2.57
CA LEU A 100 -2.98 0.14 -2.39
C LEU A 100 -4.03 0.13 -3.49
N SER A 101 -3.86 -0.77 -4.45
CA SER A 101 -4.80 -0.96 -5.55
C SER A 101 -5.93 -1.90 -5.14
N ASP A 102 -5.60 -2.96 -4.42
CA ASP A 102 -6.55 -3.95 -3.93
C ASP A 102 -6.10 -4.45 -2.55
N LEU A 103 -7.04 -4.68 -1.65
CA LEU A 103 -6.83 -5.18 -0.30
C LEU A 103 -7.82 -6.30 -0.05
N LYS A 104 -7.32 -7.52 0.17
CA LYS A 104 -8.13 -8.70 0.43
C LYS A 104 -7.69 -9.33 1.74
N LYS A 105 -8.63 -9.55 2.65
CA LYS A 105 -8.41 -10.41 3.81
C LYS A 105 -8.21 -11.84 3.33
N ILE A 106 -7.18 -12.52 3.83
CA ILE A 106 -6.91 -13.93 3.50
C ILE A 106 -7.70 -14.87 4.42
N ASN A 107 -8.03 -14.43 5.64
CA ASN A 107 -8.72 -15.28 6.63
C ASN A 107 -10.20 -14.94 6.82
N ARG A 108 -11.03 -15.97 6.67
CA ARG A 108 -12.03 -16.39 7.66
C ARG A 108 -11.94 -17.89 7.83
#